data_AF-S1NXS6-F1
#
_entry.id   AF-S1NXS6-F1
#
_cell.length_a   1.000
_cell.length_b   1.000
_cell.length_c   1.000
_cell.angle_alpha   90.00
_cell.angle_beta   90.00
_cell.angle_gamma   90.00
#
_symmetry.space_group_name_H-M   'P 1'
#
loop_
_entity.id
_entity.type
_entity.pdbx_description
1 polymer ?
#
loop_
_entity_poly.entity_id
_entity_poly.type
_entity_poly.pdbx_seq_one_letter_code
_entity_poly.pdbx_strand_id
1 'polypeptide(L)'
;MGKLLELNSLLLALGLGGITGFCRLIYKQVKKSREQAQSSRERTEERFRVLEYANVAILHDKIYKQCTVFLEDGWISVDDMENLEYLWRGYKKLGGNGTGETLYKKVLLLPNVKEEK
;
A
#
# COMPACT_ATOMS: atom_id res chain seq x y z
N MET A 1 -11.27 10.23 -69.04
CA MET A 1 -12.18 10.28 -67.87
C MET A 1 -12.10 9.03 -66.99
N GLY A 2 -12.23 7.79 -67.51
CA GLY A 2 -12.21 6.57 -66.68
C GLY A 2 -10.94 6.28 -65.87
N LYS A 3 -9.74 6.42 -66.47
CA LYS A 3 -8.45 6.18 -65.77
C LYS A 3 -8.18 7.11 -64.58
N LEU A 4 -8.77 8.32 -64.58
CA LEU A 4 -8.62 9.29 -63.49
C LEU A 4 -9.51 8.92 -62.29
N LEU A 5 -10.70 8.36 -62.55
CA LEU A 5 -11.59 7.83 -61.50
C LEU A 5 -11.01 6.59 -60.83
N GLU A 6 -10.41 5.68 -61.61
CA GLU A 6 -9.76 4.48 -61.06
C GLU A 6 -8.57 4.84 -60.16
N LEU A 7 -7.72 5.81 -60.57
CA LEU A 7 -6.60 6.28 -59.75
C LEU A 7 -7.04 6.90 -58.42
N ASN A 8 -8.08 7.74 -58.43
CA ASN A 8 -8.62 8.34 -57.20
C ASN A 8 -9.22 7.29 -56.27
N SER A 9 -9.93 6.29 -56.82
CA SER A 9 -10.48 5.19 -56.02
C SER A 9 -9.39 4.34 -55.37
N LEU A 10 -8.29 4.10 -56.08
CA LEU A 10 -7.15 3.32 -55.62
C LEU A 10 -6.34 4.09 -54.55
N LEU A 11 -6.19 5.41 -54.73
CA LEU A 11 -5.57 6.31 -53.75
C LEU A 11 -6.41 6.40 -52.45
N LEU A 12 -7.73 6.46 -52.58
CA LEU A 12 -8.68 6.40 -51.46
C LEU A 12 -8.62 5.06 -50.72
N ALA A 13 -8.56 3.93 -51.45
CA ALA A 13 -8.46 2.60 -50.86
C ALA A 13 -7.17 2.41 -50.07
N LEU A 14 -6.04 2.91 -50.59
CA LEU A 14 -4.74 2.89 -49.89
C LEU A 14 -4.73 3.84 -48.67
N GLY A 15 -5.34 5.02 -48.79
CA GLY A 15 -5.49 5.98 -47.69
C GLY A 15 -6.36 5.44 -46.55
N LEU A 16 -7.50 4.83 -46.87
CA LEU A 16 -8.41 4.22 -45.90
C LEU A 16 -7.81 2.98 -45.24
N GLY A 17 -7.09 2.15 -45.99
CA GLY A 17 -6.35 0.99 -45.45
C GLY A 17 -5.21 1.38 -44.51
N GLY A 18 -4.47 2.45 -44.82
CA GLY A 18 -3.41 2.98 -43.96
C GLY A 18 -3.93 3.56 -42.64
N ILE A 19 -4.99 4.37 -42.71
CA ILE A 19 -5.62 4.98 -41.53
C ILE A 19 -6.17 3.91 -40.57
N THR A 20 -6.90 2.91 -41.10
CA THR A 20 -7.46 1.83 -40.27
C THR A 20 -6.37 0.97 -39.62
N GLY A 21 -5.30 0.66 -40.35
CA GLY A 21 -4.12 -0.04 -39.80
C GLY A 21 -3.43 0.76 -38.69
N PHE A 22 -3.21 2.06 -38.91
CA PHE A 22 -2.61 2.96 -37.92
C PHE A 22 -3.48 3.08 -36.67
N CYS A 23 -4.79 3.27 -36.81
CA CYS A 23 -5.74 3.28 -35.69
C CYS A 23 -5.71 1.97 -34.90
N ARG A 24 -5.58 0.81 -35.57
CA ARG A 24 -5.44 -0.50 -34.91
C ARG A 24 -4.14 -0.61 -34.10
N LEU A 25 -3.03 -0.07 -34.61
CA LEU A 25 -1.75 -0.04 -33.89
C LEU A 25 -1.84 0.85 -32.64
N ILE A 26 -2.39 2.06 -32.77
CA ILE A 26 -2.61 2.95 -31.62
C ILE A 26 -3.58 2.32 -30.61
N TYR A 27 -4.68 1.71 -31.06
CA TYR A 27 -5.60 0.99 -30.20
C TYR A 27 -4.91 -0.16 -29.44
N LYS A 28 -4.12 -0.98 -30.14
CA LYS A 28 -3.36 -2.08 -29.52
C LYS A 28 -2.31 -1.55 -28.54
N GLN A 29 -1.66 -0.44 -28.85
CA GLN A 29 -0.65 0.19 -28.01
C GLN A 29 -1.26 0.80 -26.75
N VAL A 30 -2.38 1.51 -26.86
CA VAL A 30 -3.12 2.05 -25.71
C VAL A 30 -3.69 0.93 -24.84
N LYS A 31 -4.25 -0.13 -25.44
CA LYS A 31 -4.74 -1.30 -24.69
C LYS A 31 -3.63 -1.98 -23.89
N LYS A 32 -2.48 -2.27 -24.53
CA LYS A 32 -1.31 -2.86 -23.86
C LYS A 32 -0.76 -1.96 -22.75
N SER A 33 -0.69 -0.64 -22.97
CA SER A 33 -0.24 0.31 -21.95
C SER A 33 -1.19 0.38 -20.75
N ARG A 34 -2.51 0.25 -20.97
CA ARG A 34 -3.50 0.17 -19.88
C ARG A 34 -3.37 -1.11 -19.06
N GLU A 35 -3.23 -2.26 -19.72
CA GLU A 35 -3.02 -3.55 -19.06
C GLU A 35 -1.72 -3.55 -18.23
N GLN A 36 -0.63 -2.99 -18.78
CA GLN A 36 0.63 -2.83 -18.06
C GLN A 36 0.52 -1.86 -16.88
N ALA A 37 -0.18 -0.73 -17.04
CA ALA A 37 -0.44 0.20 -15.95
C ALA A 37 -1.27 -0.44 -14.83
N GLN A 38 -2.30 -1.24 -15.18
CA GLN A 38 -3.11 -1.95 -14.20
C GLN A 38 -2.30 -3.02 -13.46
N SER A 39 -1.54 -3.86 -14.17
CA SER A 39 -0.66 -4.85 -13.53
C SER A 39 0.40 -4.20 -12.63
N SER A 40 0.90 -3.02 -13.01
CA SER A 40 1.86 -2.27 -12.19
C SER A 40 1.21 -1.72 -10.92
N ARG A 41 -0.06 -1.30 -10.97
CA ARG A 41 -0.84 -0.87 -9.80
C ARG A 41 -1.09 -2.03 -8.86
N GLU A 42 -1.56 -3.17 -9.37
CA GLU A 42 -1.82 -4.38 -8.58
C GLU A 42 -0.54 -4.85 -7.86
N ARG A 43 0.60 -4.89 -8.56
CA ARG A 43 1.90 -5.20 -7.95
C ARG A 43 2.30 -4.19 -6.88
N THR A 44 1.99 -2.91 -7.09
CA THR A 44 2.31 -1.85 -6.12
C THR A 44 1.46 -2.01 -4.86
N GLU A 45 0.15 -2.24 -5.02
CA GLU A 45 -0.77 -2.52 -3.91
C GLU A 45 -0.37 -3.78 -3.14
N GLU A 46 0.00 -4.85 -3.84
CA GLU A 46 0.51 -6.08 -3.21
C GLU A 46 1.76 -5.81 -2.38
N ARG A 47 2.73 -5.06 -2.92
CA ARG A 47 3.93 -4.67 -2.18
C ARG A 47 3.61 -3.81 -0.95
N PHE A 48 2.65 -2.90 -1.06
CA PHE A 48 2.18 -2.11 0.08
C PHE A 48 1.53 -3.00 1.14
N ARG A 49 0.69 -3.95 0.77
CA ARG A 49 0.09 -4.90 1.72
C ARG A 49 1.15 -5.71 2.46
N VAL A 50 2.16 -6.22 1.74
CA VAL A 50 3.28 -6.94 2.37
C VAL A 50 4.02 -6.05 3.37
N LEU A 51 4.24 -4.78 3.03
CA LEU A 51 4.88 -3.82 3.94
C LEU A 51 4.01 -3.52 5.17
N GLU A 52 2.69 -3.37 5.01
CA GLU A 52 1.76 -3.21 6.12
C GLU A 52 1.81 -4.42 7.07
N TYR A 53 1.78 -5.64 6.53
CA TYR A 53 1.93 -6.86 7.34
C TYR A 53 3.27 -6.92 8.08
N ALA A 54 4.38 -6.58 7.41
CA ALA A 54 5.68 -6.53 8.06
C ALA A 54 5.71 -5.50 9.19
N ASN A 55 5.10 -4.33 9.00
CA ASN A 55 4.99 -3.29 10.02
C ASN A 55 4.15 -3.75 11.22
N VAL A 56 3.03 -4.44 11.00
CA VAL A 56 2.24 -5.04 12.09
C VAL A 56 3.08 -6.02 12.91
N ALA A 57 3.88 -6.87 12.26
CA ALA A 57 4.73 -7.83 12.94
C ALA A 57 5.81 -7.16 13.80
N ILE A 58 6.46 -6.11 13.27
CA ILE A 58 7.48 -5.33 14.01
C ILE A 58 6.84 -4.59 15.19
N LEU A 59 5.69 -3.94 14.98
CA LEU A 59 4.99 -3.23 16.04
C LEU A 59 4.52 -4.20 17.14
N HIS A 60 4.03 -5.38 16.75
CA HIS A 60 3.69 -6.43 17.71
C HIS A 60 4.89 -6.82 18.58
N ASP A 61 6.03 -7.14 17.97
CA ASP A 61 7.26 -7.50 18.71
C ASP A 61 7.70 -6.37 19.65
N LYS A 62 7.68 -5.12 19.18
CA LYS A 62 8.08 -3.97 19.98
C LYS A 62 7.16 -3.72 21.17
N ILE A 63 5.84 -3.74 20.95
CA ILE A 63 4.83 -3.61 22.01
C ILE A 63 4.98 -4.76 23.00
N TYR A 64 5.15 -5.99 22.53
CA TYR A 64 5.31 -7.15 23.40
C TYR A 64 6.52 -6.98 24.34
N LYS A 65 7.68 -6.62 23.78
CA LYS A 65 8.91 -6.40 24.54
C LYS A 65 8.77 -5.27 25.57
N GLN A 66 8.30 -4.11 25.15
CA GLN A 66 8.13 -2.97 26.07
C GLN A 66 7.12 -3.25 27.17
N CYS A 67 5.96 -3.79 26.82
CA CYS A 67 4.96 -4.15 27.82
C CYS A 67 5.49 -5.20 28.80
N THR A 68 6.28 -6.17 28.34
CA THR A 68 6.88 -7.18 29.23
C THR A 68 7.79 -6.50 30.25
N VAL A 69 8.67 -5.59 29.82
CA VAL A 69 9.56 -4.84 30.71
C VAL A 69 8.75 -4.04 31.74
N PHE A 70 7.78 -3.23 31.31
CA PHE A 70 6.99 -2.43 32.25
C PHE A 70 6.17 -3.28 33.23
N LEU A 71 5.66 -4.44 32.78
CA LEU A 71 4.94 -5.37 33.65
C LEU A 71 5.87 -6.06 34.66
N GLU A 72 7.13 -6.31 34.30
CA GLU A 72 8.15 -6.84 35.22
C GLU A 72 8.59 -5.77 36.23
N ASP A 73 8.77 -4.53 35.79
CA ASP A 73 9.14 -3.40 36.65
C ASP A 73 7.99 -2.97 37.58
N GLY A 74 6.74 -3.18 37.17
CA GLY A 74 5.54 -2.88 37.94
C GLY A 74 5.15 -1.41 37.95
N TRP A 75 5.77 -0.57 37.10
CA TRP A 75 5.44 0.84 36.91
C TRP A 75 5.76 1.28 35.47
N ILE A 76 5.26 2.44 35.06
CA ILE A 76 5.60 3.05 33.77
C ILE A 76 5.75 4.57 33.92
N SER A 77 6.67 5.17 33.18
CA SER A 77 6.80 6.64 33.13
C SER A 77 5.72 7.26 32.23
N VAL A 78 5.41 8.54 32.43
CA VAL A 78 4.45 9.25 31.55
C VAL A 78 4.94 9.27 30.10
N ASP A 79 6.24 9.51 29.90
CA ASP A 79 6.87 9.58 28.58
C ASP A 79 6.84 8.20 27.88
N ASP A 80 7.11 7.13 28.62
CA ASP A 80 7.03 5.76 28.09
C ASP A 80 5.61 5.35 27.78
N MET A 81 4.64 5.77 28.58
CA MET A 81 3.22 5.51 28.32
C MET A 81 2.76 6.18 27.03
N GLU A 82 3.16 7.43 26.77
CA GLU A 82 2.86 8.14 25.52
C GLU A 82 3.50 7.45 24.31
N ASN A 83 4.77 7.07 24.44
CA ASN A 83 5.48 6.33 23.38
C ASN A 83 4.83 4.97 23.09
N LEU A 84 4.44 4.23 24.13
CA LEU A 84 3.75 2.95 23.99
C LEU A 84 2.38 3.12 23.32
N GLU A 85 1.64 4.18 23.68
CA GLU A 85 0.37 4.52 23.03
C GLU A 85 0.55 4.82 21.54
N TYR A 86 1.60 5.56 21.17
CA TYR A 86 1.91 5.85 19.77
C TYR A 86 2.13 4.55 18.96
N LEU A 87 2.93 3.61 19.49
CA LEU A 87 3.15 2.31 18.88
C LEU A 87 1.87 1.49 18.77
N TRP A 88 1.08 1.44 19.86
CA TRP A 88 -0.18 0.70 19.90
C TRP A 88 -1.22 1.25 18.90
N ARG A 89 -1.31 2.58 18.74
CA ARG A 89 -2.21 3.20 17.76
C ARG A 89 -1.86 2.79 16.33
N GLY A 90 -0.58 2.81 15.97
CA GLY A 90 -0.10 2.34 14.67
C GLY A 90 -0.44 0.86 14.45
N TYR A 91 -0.18 0.04 15.46
CA TYR A 91 -0.46 -1.39 15.44
C TYR A 91 -1.94 -1.70 15.25
N LYS A 92 -2.82 -1.05 16.03
CA LYS A 92 -4.27 -1.26 15.96
C LYS A 92 -4.82 -0.82 14.61
N LYS A 93 -4.34 0.29 14.06
CA LYS A 93 -4.79 0.82 12.76
C LYS A 93 -4.47 -0.10 11.59
N LEU A 94 -3.34 -0.82 11.66
CA LEU A 94 -2.95 -1.81 10.65
C LEU A 94 -3.61 -3.19 10.85
N GLY A 95 -4.57 -3.32 11.76
CA GLY A 95 -5.31 -4.57 11.99
C GLY A 95 -4.63 -5.53 12.97
N GLY A 96 -3.82 -5.02 13.89
CA GLY A 96 -3.09 -5.80 14.90
C GLY A 96 -3.91 -6.91 15.59
N ASN A 97 -3.21 -7.98 15.96
CA ASN A 97 -3.76 -9.10 16.73
C ASN A 97 -4.14 -8.68 18.18
N GLY A 98 -5.12 -9.36 18.77
CA GLY A 98 -5.64 -9.01 20.11
C GLY A 98 -4.65 -9.20 21.26
N THR A 99 -3.52 -9.88 21.04
CA THR A 99 -2.53 -10.17 22.08
C THR A 99 -1.75 -8.91 22.48
N GLY A 100 -1.30 -8.11 21.51
CA GLY A 100 -0.64 -6.83 21.78
C GLY A 100 -1.56 -5.84 22.51
N GLU A 101 -2.85 -5.82 22.15
CA GLU A 101 -3.85 -4.99 22.83
C GLU A 101 -4.08 -5.43 24.29
N THR A 102 -4.03 -6.72 24.57
CA THR A 102 -4.18 -7.24 25.93
C THR A 102 -3.02 -6.80 26.82
N LEU A 103 -1.78 -6.89 26.33
CA LEU A 103 -0.60 -6.42 27.07
C LEU A 103 -0.61 -4.92 27.29
N TYR A 104 -0.93 -4.15 26.25
CA TYR A 104 -1.07 -2.69 26.35
C TYR A 104 -2.05 -2.28 27.46
N LYS A 105 -3.24 -2.89 27.49
CA LYS A 105 -4.25 -2.62 28.54
C LYS A 105 -3.76 -2.95 29.95
N LYS A 106 -2.94 -4.00 30.11
CA LYS A 106 -2.36 -4.34 31.42
C LYS A 106 -1.37 -3.27 31.88
N VAL A 107 -0.53 -2.78 30.97
CA VAL A 107 0.45 -1.72 31.27
C VAL A 107 -0.24 -0.42 31.67
N LEU A 108 -1.36 -0.06 31.04
CA LEU A 108 -2.14 1.13 31.41
C LEU A 108 -2.70 1.11 32.85
N LEU A 109 -2.70 -0.04 33.52
CA LEU A 109 -3.13 -0.18 34.91
C LEU A 109 -1.98 -0.01 35.90
N LEU A 110 -0.74 0.10 35.41
CA LEU A 110 0.43 0.28 36.26
C LEU A 110 0.46 1.72 36.83
N PRO A 111 1.07 1.90 38.02
CA PRO A 111 1.30 3.22 38.58
C PRO A 111 2.22 4.04 37.66
N ASN A 112 1.82 5.30 37.43
CA ASN A 112 2.60 6.25 36.65
C ASN A 112 3.57 6.99 37.57
N VAL A 113 4.87 6.73 37.41
CA VAL A 113 5.92 7.41 38.18
C VAL A 113 6.61 8.40 37.27
N LYS A 114 6.66 9.67 37.65
CA LYS A 114 7.49 10.64 36.94
C LYS A 114 8.94 10.31 37.31
N GLU A 115 9.77 9.91 36.35
CA GLU A 115 11.21 9.84 36.61
C GLU A 115 11.69 11.26 36.95
N GLU A 116 12.03 11.49 38.21
CA GLU A 116 12.86 12.63 38.59
C GLU A 116 14.27 12.34 38.05
N LYS A 117 14.58 12.90 36.87
CA LYS A 117 15.92 12.88 36.29
C LYS A 117 16.90 13.72 37.09
#